data_AF-F5IZQ4-F1
#
_entry.id   AF-F5IZQ4-F1
#
_cell.length_a   1.000
_cell.length_b   1.000
_cell.length_c   1.000
_cell.angle_alpha   90.00
_cell.angle_beta   90.00
_cell.angle_gamma   90.00
#
_symmetry.space_group_name_H-M   'P 1'
#
loop_
_entity.id
_entity.type
_entity.pdbx_description
1 polymer ?
#
loop_
_entity_poly.entity_id
_entity_poly.type
_entity_poly.pdbx_seq_one_letter_code
_entity_poly.pdbx_strand_id
1 'polypeptide(L)'
;MLRNFAILTLSLLFSCSSKANKQEDNVEIKEVTEVQQPSKSYSELKKEILETRDLFRKEYEMNKSNKESQDSIVSKAQKYLLAISDDFFLSWYGTPWTFHGHSQTPKEGSIACGYFITTTLRDMGFNIPRIKWAQQASEYLIKKVSTDIRRFQQKPMKDVIAYMESKGEGLYIVGLDSHVGYIYYINDKMSFVHANYYKPKIGVMSEPLIGRNPLNDSKYKVIGKVFDKDMVRNWILNIPYSD
;
A
#
# COMPACT_ATOMS: atom_id res chain seq x y z
N MET A 1 34.04 -61.61 47.88
CA MET A 1 33.97 -63.00 47.38
C MET A 1 32.51 -63.46 47.45
N LEU A 2 31.99 -64.04 46.36
CA LEU A 2 30.66 -64.69 46.15
C LEU A 2 29.44 -63.74 46.16
N ARG A 3 28.77 -63.41 45.04
CA ARG A 3 27.98 -64.12 43.99
C ARG A 3 26.52 -64.47 44.36
N ASN A 4 25.64 -64.05 43.43
CA ASN A 4 24.35 -64.62 42.97
C ASN A 4 23.09 -64.34 43.80
N PHE A 5 22.10 -63.60 43.26
CA PHE A 5 21.07 -63.89 42.23
C PHE A 5 19.81 -64.56 42.79
N ALA A 6 18.67 -63.86 42.71
CA ALA A 6 17.34 -64.44 42.49
C ALA A 6 16.38 -63.36 41.93
N ILE A 7 15.81 -63.67 40.77
CA ILE A 7 14.76 -62.96 40.04
C ILE A 7 13.41 -63.54 40.51
N LEU A 8 12.38 -62.70 40.72
CA LEU A 8 11.00 -63.07 40.38
C LEU A 8 10.08 -61.83 40.26
N THR A 9 9.03 -62.03 39.47
CA THR A 9 8.27 -61.14 38.59
C THR A 9 6.98 -60.56 39.16
N LEU A 10 6.41 -59.60 38.41
CA LEU A 10 4.97 -59.28 38.23
C LEU A 10 4.34 -58.42 39.36
N SER A 11 3.73 -57.25 39.13
CA SER A 11 2.60 -57.01 38.23
C SER A 11 2.34 -55.50 38.06
N LEU A 12 1.80 -55.11 36.90
CA LEU A 12 1.30 -53.78 36.55
C LEU A 12 0.15 -53.33 37.46
N LEU A 13 0.13 -52.06 37.89
CA LEU A 13 -1.09 -51.25 37.96
C LEU A 13 -0.79 -49.78 37.64
N PHE A 14 -1.47 -49.30 36.61
CA PHE A 14 -1.61 -47.89 36.24
C PHE A 14 -2.36 -47.12 37.34
N SER A 15 -1.85 -45.95 37.71
CA SER A 15 -2.71 -44.79 37.96
C SER A 15 -1.95 -43.48 37.87
N CYS A 16 -2.36 -42.68 36.90
CA CYS A 16 -2.00 -41.29 36.70
C CYS A 16 -2.51 -40.43 37.86
N SER A 17 -1.67 -39.54 38.37
CA SER A 17 -2.07 -38.16 38.68
C SER A 17 -0.83 -37.26 38.80
N SER A 18 -0.32 -36.82 37.65
CA SER A 18 0.69 -35.76 37.61
C SER A 18 -0.02 -34.42 37.58
N LYS A 19 -0.10 -33.73 38.72
CA LYS A 19 -0.32 -32.27 38.74
C LYS A 19 1.00 -31.60 38.39
N ALA A 20 1.25 -31.45 37.09
CA ALA A 20 2.26 -30.53 36.58
C ALA A 20 1.61 -29.15 36.47
N ASN A 21 2.07 -28.22 37.30
CA ASN A 21 1.68 -26.82 37.25
C ASN A 21 2.33 -26.19 36.01
N LYS A 22 1.57 -26.10 34.90
CA LYS A 22 1.93 -25.26 33.75
C LYS A 22 1.40 -23.87 34.01
N GLN A 23 2.31 -22.97 34.32
CA GLN A 23 2.06 -21.54 34.25
C GLN A 23 2.03 -21.19 32.76
N GLU A 24 0.81 -21.09 32.22
CA GLU A 24 0.55 -20.49 30.92
C GLU A 24 0.71 -18.98 31.09
N ASP A 25 1.83 -18.44 30.62
CA ASP A 25 1.96 -17.01 30.33
C ASP A 25 0.99 -16.68 29.19
N ASN A 26 -0.23 -16.31 29.56
CA ASN A 26 -1.15 -15.58 28.71
C ASN A 26 -0.60 -14.17 28.52
N VAL A 27 0.31 -14.00 27.56
CA VAL A 27 0.58 -12.69 26.96
C VAL A 27 -0.63 -12.36 26.10
N GLU A 28 -1.58 -11.67 26.72
CA GLU A 28 -2.67 -10.99 26.05
C GLU A 28 -2.07 -9.97 25.07
N ILE A 29 -1.96 -10.34 23.78
CA ILE A 29 -1.64 -9.39 22.73
C ILE A 29 -2.86 -8.49 22.56
N LYS A 30 -2.92 -7.43 23.36
CA LYS A 30 -3.76 -6.26 23.07
C LYS A 30 -3.11 -5.49 21.94
N GLU A 31 -3.28 -5.97 20.70
CA GLU A 31 -3.10 -5.13 19.53
C GLU A 31 -4.39 -4.29 19.37
N VAL A 32 -4.51 -3.25 20.18
CA VAL A 32 -5.47 -2.18 19.94
C VAL A 32 -4.90 -1.35 18.79
N THR A 33 -5.14 -1.77 17.56
CA THR A 33 -5.01 -0.87 16.42
C THR A 33 -6.21 0.06 16.48
N GLU A 34 -6.00 1.28 16.94
CA GLU A 34 -6.95 2.37 16.77
C GLU A 34 -7.31 2.43 15.28
N VAL A 35 -8.55 2.06 14.93
CA VAL A 35 -8.98 2.03 13.53
C VAL A 35 -9.12 3.48 13.09
N GLN A 36 -8.05 4.04 12.54
CA GLN A 36 -8.07 5.34 11.89
C GLN A 36 -9.19 5.33 10.85
N GLN A 37 -10.18 6.19 11.04
CA GLN A 37 -11.23 6.44 10.05
C GLN A 37 -10.83 7.66 9.23
N PRO A 38 -11.19 7.72 7.94
CA PRO A 38 -10.98 8.92 7.15
C PRO A 38 -11.71 10.10 7.81
N SER A 39 -11.10 11.28 7.76
CA SER A 39 -11.63 12.50 8.40
C SER A 39 -12.94 12.99 7.77
N LYS A 40 -13.24 12.57 6.54
CA LYS A 40 -14.38 12.97 5.71
C LYS A 40 -14.97 11.76 4.98
N SER A 41 -16.20 11.88 4.50
CA SER A 41 -16.75 10.85 3.61
C SER A 41 -16.00 10.82 2.27
N TYR A 42 -16.03 9.67 1.57
CA TYR A 42 -15.32 9.52 0.30
C TYR A 42 -15.81 10.48 -0.79
N SER A 43 -17.11 10.84 -0.80
CA SER A 43 -17.67 11.83 -1.72
C SER A 43 -17.17 13.24 -1.42
N GLU A 44 -17.04 13.60 -0.14
CA GLU A 44 -16.47 14.89 0.28
C GLU A 44 -14.99 14.99 -0.08
N LEU A 45 -14.19 13.93 0.13
CA LEU A 45 -12.79 13.89 -0.28
C LEU A 45 -12.63 14.12 -1.79
N LYS A 46 -13.46 13.46 -2.60
CA LYS A 46 -13.48 13.65 -4.06
C LYS A 46 -13.87 15.06 -4.47
N LYS A 47 -14.77 15.71 -3.74
CA LYS A 47 -15.16 17.09 -4.01
C LYS A 47 -14.02 18.04 -3.65
N GLU A 48 -13.46 17.91 -2.45
CA GLU A 48 -12.38 18.74 -1.93
C GLU A 48 -11.15 18.73 -2.83
N ILE A 49 -10.73 17.55 -3.30
CA ILE A 49 -9.53 17.46 -4.14
C ILE A 49 -9.70 18.17 -5.49
N LEU A 50 -10.92 18.17 -6.05
CA LEU A 50 -11.23 18.88 -7.29
C LEU A 50 -11.31 20.39 -7.08
N GLU A 51 -11.93 20.84 -5.98
CA GLU A 51 -11.95 22.25 -5.60
C GLU A 51 -10.54 22.78 -5.34
N THR A 52 -9.70 21.99 -4.65
CA THR A 52 -8.31 22.33 -4.38
C THR A 52 -7.47 22.37 -5.65
N ARG A 53 -7.68 21.43 -6.59
CA ARG A 53 -7.06 21.45 -7.92
C ARG A 53 -7.38 22.74 -8.67
N ASP A 54 -8.62 23.21 -8.60
CA ASP A 54 -9.05 24.43 -9.29
C ASP A 54 -8.42 25.69 -8.68
N LEU A 55 -8.17 25.69 -7.37
CA LEU A 55 -7.36 26.74 -6.71
C LEU A 55 -5.91 26.73 -7.22
N PHE A 56 -5.26 25.55 -7.23
CA PHE A 56 -3.90 25.42 -7.77
C PHE A 56 -3.84 25.82 -9.24
N ARG A 57 -4.85 25.49 -10.05
CA ARG A 57 -4.92 25.92 -11.46
C ARG A 57 -4.97 27.43 -11.59
N LYS A 58 -5.87 28.10 -10.84
CA LYS A 58 -5.97 29.56 -10.86
C LYS A 58 -4.64 30.21 -10.51
N GLU A 59 -4.00 29.76 -9.42
CA GLU A 59 -2.67 30.26 -9.02
C GLU A 59 -1.61 30.02 -10.11
N TYR A 60 -1.58 28.81 -10.69
CA TYR A 60 -0.62 28.42 -11.72
C TYR A 60 -0.78 29.28 -13.00
N GLU A 61 -2.03 29.58 -13.36
CA GLU A 61 -2.36 30.38 -14.54
C GLU A 61 -2.12 31.88 -14.34
N MET A 62 -2.31 32.41 -13.13
CA MET A 62 -1.94 33.78 -12.78
C MET A 62 -0.43 34.02 -12.85
N ASN A 63 0.38 32.96 -12.74
CA ASN A 63 1.84 33.01 -12.74
C ASN A 63 2.46 32.51 -14.05
N LYS A 64 1.74 32.53 -15.19
CA LYS A 64 2.23 32.02 -16.49
C LYS A 64 3.59 32.57 -16.94
N SER A 65 3.92 33.80 -16.57
CA SER A 65 5.19 34.45 -16.93
C SER A 65 6.30 34.26 -15.89
N ASN A 66 6.02 33.59 -14.76
CA ASN A 66 6.98 33.36 -13.70
C ASN A 66 7.14 31.85 -13.42
N LYS A 67 8.19 31.28 -14.01
CA LYS A 67 8.49 29.84 -13.89
C LYS A 67 8.80 29.41 -12.45
N GLU A 68 9.48 30.25 -11.68
CA GLU A 68 9.81 29.94 -10.28
C GLU A 68 8.54 29.85 -9.42
N SER A 69 7.60 30.78 -9.62
CA SER A 69 6.27 30.72 -8.99
C SER A 69 5.52 29.45 -9.40
N GLN A 70 5.52 29.08 -10.69
CA GLN A 70 4.89 27.84 -11.15
C GLN A 70 5.50 26.58 -10.52
N ASP A 71 6.83 26.51 -10.43
CA ASP A 71 7.52 25.39 -9.80
C ASP A 71 7.21 25.31 -8.29
N SER A 72 7.07 26.45 -7.62
CA SER A 72 6.63 26.54 -6.22
C SER A 72 5.19 26.03 -6.03
N ILE A 73 4.28 26.41 -6.93
CA ILE A 73 2.87 25.95 -6.92
C ILE A 73 2.80 24.44 -7.13
N VAL A 74 3.55 23.90 -8.10
CA VAL A 74 3.67 22.44 -8.31
C VAL A 74 4.19 21.75 -7.06
N SER A 75 5.20 22.31 -6.40
CA SER A 75 5.77 21.74 -5.16
C SER A 75 4.76 21.74 -4.00
N LYS A 76 3.92 22.77 -3.88
CA LYS A 76 2.82 22.79 -2.90
C LYS A 76 1.76 21.73 -3.22
N ALA A 77 1.38 21.59 -4.48
CA ALA A 77 0.42 20.58 -4.92
C ALA A 77 0.95 19.15 -4.70
N GLN A 78 2.25 18.90 -4.91
CA GLN A 78 2.89 17.62 -4.59
C GLN A 78 2.73 17.25 -3.11
N LYS A 79 2.99 18.19 -2.20
CA LYS A 79 2.82 17.98 -0.75
C LYS A 79 1.36 17.72 -0.38
N TYR A 80 0.44 18.48 -0.95
CA TYR A 80 -1.00 18.30 -0.74
C TYR A 80 -1.46 16.90 -1.19
N LEU A 81 -1.10 16.49 -2.42
CA LEU A 81 -1.44 15.17 -2.97
C LEU A 81 -0.87 14.03 -2.12
N LEU A 82 0.37 14.18 -1.62
CA LEU A 82 0.97 13.18 -0.73
C LEU A 82 0.23 13.07 0.60
N ALA A 83 -0.18 14.19 1.19
CA ALA A 83 -0.90 14.22 2.46
C ALA A 83 -2.31 13.61 2.32
N ILE A 84 -3.09 14.06 1.32
CA ILE A 84 -4.46 13.59 1.14
C ILE A 84 -4.54 12.12 0.68
N SER A 85 -3.45 11.55 0.19
CA SER A 85 -3.40 10.14 -0.21
C SER A 85 -3.81 9.19 0.92
N ASP A 86 -3.48 9.53 2.17
CA ASP A 86 -3.83 8.72 3.34
C ASP A 86 -5.35 8.66 3.56
N ASP A 87 -6.07 9.78 3.46
CA ASP A 87 -7.54 9.81 3.57
C ASP A 87 -8.23 8.94 2.49
N PHE A 88 -7.69 8.94 1.26
CA PHE A 88 -8.17 8.04 0.21
C PHE A 88 -7.91 6.58 0.57
N PHE A 89 -6.71 6.23 1.06
CA PHE A 89 -6.39 4.85 1.44
C PHE A 89 -7.24 4.37 2.62
N LEU A 90 -7.38 5.18 3.67
CA LEU A 90 -8.21 4.92 4.84
C LEU A 90 -9.67 4.63 4.46
N SER A 91 -10.20 5.37 3.47
CA SER A 91 -11.55 5.13 2.95
C SER A 91 -11.67 3.72 2.35
N TRP A 92 -10.66 3.26 1.60
CA TRP A 92 -10.65 1.95 0.94
C TRP A 92 -10.35 0.77 1.87
N TYR A 93 -9.70 0.97 3.02
CA TYR A 93 -9.37 -0.13 3.94
C TYR A 93 -10.60 -0.98 4.29
N GLY A 94 -10.40 -2.30 4.24
CA GLY A 94 -11.47 -3.28 4.44
C GLY A 94 -12.30 -3.60 3.20
N THR A 95 -12.07 -2.94 2.05
CA THR A 95 -12.77 -3.30 0.80
C THR A 95 -12.26 -4.65 0.30
N PRO A 96 -13.11 -5.70 0.21
CA PRO A 96 -12.67 -7.03 -0.19
C PRO A 96 -11.95 -7.06 -1.53
N TRP A 97 -10.99 -7.97 -1.67
CA TRP A 97 -10.31 -8.22 -2.93
C TRP A 97 -10.95 -9.39 -3.68
N THR A 98 -11.08 -9.23 -5.00
CA THR A 98 -11.27 -10.35 -5.95
C THR A 98 -10.53 -10.04 -7.25
N PHE A 99 -10.16 -11.07 -8.02
CA PHE A 99 -9.46 -10.89 -9.30
C PHE A 99 -10.28 -10.08 -10.33
N HIS A 100 -11.61 -10.19 -10.29
CA HIS A 100 -12.52 -9.45 -11.16
C HIS A 100 -13.15 -8.22 -10.48
N GLY A 101 -12.67 -7.85 -9.30
CA GLY A 101 -13.18 -6.74 -8.52
C GLY A 101 -12.94 -5.41 -9.24
N HIS A 102 -14.01 -4.65 -9.44
CA HIS A 102 -13.99 -3.39 -10.18
C HIS A 102 -14.75 -2.29 -9.47
N SER A 103 -14.93 -2.41 -8.14
CA SER A 103 -15.65 -1.42 -7.34
C SER A 103 -15.13 0.00 -7.57
N GLN A 104 -16.06 0.94 -7.50
CA GLN A 104 -15.81 2.38 -7.60
C GLN A 104 -16.10 3.10 -6.29
N THR A 105 -16.62 2.39 -5.29
CA THR A 105 -16.99 2.93 -3.99
C THR A 105 -16.30 2.08 -2.92
N PRO A 106 -15.56 2.70 -1.99
CA PRO A 106 -14.97 1.97 -0.88
C PRO A 106 -16.00 1.15 -0.11
N LYS A 107 -15.61 -0.06 0.30
CA LYS A 107 -16.41 -1.00 1.12
C LYS A 107 -17.70 -1.52 0.44
N GLU A 108 -17.92 -1.20 -0.85
CA GLU A 108 -19.00 -1.77 -1.65
C GLU A 108 -18.43 -2.77 -2.67
N GLY A 109 -18.88 -4.02 -2.61
CA GLY A 109 -18.42 -5.07 -3.52
C GLY A 109 -16.96 -5.46 -3.29
N SER A 110 -16.17 -5.57 -4.36
CA SER A 110 -14.75 -5.93 -4.27
C SER A 110 -13.90 -5.21 -5.32
N ILE A 111 -12.59 -5.13 -5.07
CA ILE A 111 -11.63 -4.42 -5.93
C ILE A 111 -10.36 -5.25 -6.19
N ALA A 112 -9.95 -5.35 -7.45
CA ALA A 112 -8.68 -5.97 -7.83
C ALA A 112 -7.52 -4.98 -7.66
N CYS A 113 -6.29 -5.50 -7.66
CA CYS A 113 -5.08 -4.71 -7.39
C CYS A 113 -4.86 -3.55 -8.36
N GLY A 114 -4.92 -3.80 -9.68
CA GLY A 114 -4.80 -2.73 -10.69
C GLY A 114 -5.93 -1.71 -10.61
N TYR A 115 -7.16 -2.15 -10.34
CA TYR A 115 -8.30 -1.25 -10.15
C TYR A 115 -8.16 -0.41 -8.89
N PHE A 116 -7.59 -0.90 -7.80
CA PHE A 116 -7.33 -0.10 -6.62
C PHE A 116 -6.43 1.10 -6.93
N ILE A 117 -5.32 0.85 -7.66
CA ILE A 117 -4.39 1.91 -8.05
C ILE A 117 -5.07 2.93 -8.97
N THR A 118 -5.71 2.48 -10.06
CA THR A 118 -6.29 3.42 -11.02
C THR A 118 -7.57 4.10 -10.52
N THR A 119 -8.33 3.47 -9.61
CA THR A 119 -9.50 4.10 -8.99
C THR A 119 -9.07 5.22 -8.06
N THR A 120 -8.07 4.97 -7.20
CA THR A 120 -7.57 5.99 -6.27
C THR A 120 -6.92 7.17 -7.01
N LEU A 121 -6.06 6.94 -8.00
CA LEU A 121 -5.49 8.02 -8.82
C LEU A 121 -6.57 8.82 -9.55
N ARG A 122 -7.53 8.14 -10.19
CA ARG A 122 -8.64 8.84 -10.87
C ARG A 122 -9.46 9.68 -9.89
N ASP A 123 -9.81 9.11 -8.74
CA ASP A 123 -10.64 9.78 -7.74
C ASP A 123 -9.88 10.91 -7.02
N MET A 124 -8.55 10.88 -7.02
CA MET A 124 -7.69 12.02 -6.68
C MET A 124 -7.66 13.12 -7.77
N GLY A 125 -8.42 12.97 -8.86
CA GLY A 125 -8.57 13.99 -9.89
C GLY A 125 -7.59 13.89 -11.06
N PHE A 126 -6.81 12.81 -11.16
CA PHE A 126 -6.00 12.54 -12.35
C PHE A 126 -6.89 12.02 -13.49
N ASN A 127 -6.72 12.60 -14.68
CA ASN A 127 -7.48 12.20 -15.86
C ASN A 127 -6.83 11.00 -16.54
N ILE A 128 -6.99 9.82 -15.95
CA ILE A 128 -6.38 8.57 -16.40
C ILE A 128 -7.44 7.57 -16.92
N PRO A 129 -7.08 6.72 -17.90
CA PRO A 129 -7.98 5.69 -18.42
C PRO A 129 -8.05 4.49 -17.47
N ARG A 130 -8.86 4.63 -16.41
CA ARG A 130 -8.98 3.68 -15.28
C ARG A 130 -9.01 2.20 -15.68
N ILE A 131 -9.92 1.85 -16.60
CA ILE A 131 -10.18 0.45 -16.97
C ILE A 131 -8.99 -0.11 -17.75
N LYS A 132 -8.57 0.59 -18.81
CA LYS A 132 -7.49 0.12 -19.69
C LYS A 132 -6.21 -0.08 -18.90
N TRP A 133 -5.83 0.89 -18.07
CA TRP A 133 -4.61 0.80 -17.26
C TRP A 133 -4.70 -0.23 -16.14
N ALA A 134 -5.87 -0.44 -15.51
CA ALA A 134 -6.05 -1.47 -14.48
C ALA A 134 -5.82 -2.90 -15.03
N GLN A 135 -6.03 -3.10 -16.32
CA GLN A 135 -5.89 -4.38 -17.00
C GLN A 135 -4.50 -4.61 -17.61
N GLN A 136 -3.63 -3.59 -17.62
CA GLN A 136 -2.25 -3.74 -18.11
C GLN A 136 -1.33 -4.32 -17.03
N ALA A 137 -0.16 -4.80 -17.46
CA ALA A 137 0.94 -5.09 -16.55
C ALA A 137 1.31 -3.85 -15.72
N SER A 138 1.65 -4.05 -14.44
CA SER A 138 1.96 -2.96 -13.51
C SER A 138 3.09 -2.05 -14.02
N GLU A 139 4.09 -2.60 -14.69
CA GLU A 139 5.18 -1.82 -15.30
C GLU A 139 4.70 -0.88 -16.42
N TYR A 140 3.63 -1.24 -17.16
CA TYR A 140 3.03 -0.35 -18.16
C TYR A 140 2.47 0.91 -17.48
N LEU A 141 1.65 0.72 -16.44
CA LEU A 141 1.10 1.80 -15.63
C LEU A 141 2.22 2.68 -15.07
N ILE A 142 3.23 2.08 -14.44
CA ILE A 142 4.34 2.81 -13.82
C ILE A 142 5.07 3.69 -14.85
N LYS A 143 5.32 3.18 -16.06
CA LYS A 143 5.95 3.96 -17.16
C LYS A 143 5.12 5.16 -17.62
N LYS A 144 3.79 5.11 -17.44
CA LYS A 144 2.91 6.22 -17.82
C LYS A 144 2.87 7.34 -16.78
N VAL A 145 3.16 7.04 -15.51
CA VAL A 145 2.94 7.97 -14.38
C VAL A 145 4.21 8.32 -13.59
N SER A 146 5.37 7.78 -13.98
CA SER A 146 6.64 8.00 -13.28
C SER A 146 7.78 8.09 -14.27
N THR A 147 8.59 9.14 -14.14
CA THR A 147 9.87 9.27 -14.85
C THR A 147 11.05 8.62 -14.10
N ASP A 148 10.92 8.39 -12.80
CA ASP A 148 11.95 7.78 -11.94
C ASP A 148 11.62 6.33 -11.61
N ILE A 149 12.15 5.39 -12.40
CA ILE A 149 11.81 3.96 -12.31
C ILE A 149 13.03 3.12 -11.97
N ARG A 150 12.89 2.27 -10.94
CA ARG A 150 13.89 1.27 -10.56
C ARG A 150 13.31 -0.14 -10.62
N ARG A 151 14.13 -1.07 -11.13
CA ARG A 151 13.81 -2.50 -11.18
C ARG A 151 14.71 -3.27 -10.21
N PHE A 152 14.14 -4.24 -9.52
CA PHE A 152 14.83 -5.18 -8.65
C PHE A 152 14.47 -6.60 -9.07
N GLN A 153 15.48 -7.43 -9.30
CA GLN A 153 15.31 -8.84 -9.64
C GLN A 153 16.09 -9.68 -8.63
N GLN A 154 15.39 -10.56 -7.92
CA GLN A 154 15.92 -11.45 -6.88
C GLN A 154 16.77 -10.71 -5.83
N LYS A 155 16.42 -9.45 -5.56
CA LYS A 155 17.10 -8.63 -4.55
C LYS A 155 16.40 -8.76 -3.19
N PRO A 156 17.16 -8.82 -2.08
CA PRO A 156 16.58 -8.83 -0.75
C PRO A 156 15.89 -7.50 -0.44
N MET A 157 14.89 -7.52 0.46
CA MET A 157 14.14 -6.31 0.83
C MET A 157 15.00 -5.19 1.41
N LYS A 158 16.13 -5.50 2.05
CA LYS A 158 17.08 -4.48 2.54
C LYS A 158 17.58 -3.54 1.42
N ASP A 159 17.79 -4.06 0.21
CA ASP A 159 18.26 -3.26 -0.93
C ASP A 159 17.14 -2.37 -1.46
N VAL A 160 15.89 -2.85 -1.39
CA VAL A 160 14.69 -2.09 -1.74
C VAL A 160 14.48 -0.95 -0.75
N ILE A 161 14.57 -1.23 0.56
CA ILE A 161 14.40 -0.23 1.61
C ILE A 161 15.48 0.84 1.52
N ALA A 162 16.76 0.47 1.37
CA ALA A 162 17.84 1.44 1.19
C ALA A 162 17.63 2.33 -0.05
N TYR A 163 17.09 1.78 -1.14
CA TYR A 163 16.68 2.58 -2.29
C TYR A 163 15.56 3.55 -1.94
N MET A 164 14.50 3.10 -1.26
CA MET A 164 13.39 3.96 -0.85
C MET A 164 13.85 5.10 0.07
N GLU A 165 14.72 4.81 1.03
CA GLU A 165 15.36 5.80 1.92
C GLU A 165 16.12 6.84 1.10
N SER A 166 16.93 6.40 0.11
CA SER A 166 17.67 7.30 -0.78
C SER A 166 16.79 8.19 -1.66
N LYS A 167 15.54 7.77 -1.94
CA LYS A 167 14.56 8.53 -2.72
C LYS A 167 13.71 9.48 -1.87
N GLY A 168 13.74 9.29 -0.55
CA GLY A 168 13.02 10.11 0.42
C GLY A 168 11.51 9.96 0.36
N GLU A 169 10.82 10.77 1.15
CA GLU A 169 9.36 10.74 1.26
C GLU A 169 8.65 10.90 -0.08
N GLY A 170 7.48 10.27 -0.19
CA GLY A 170 6.67 10.29 -1.39
C GLY A 170 5.72 9.10 -1.48
N LEU A 171 4.90 9.13 -2.52
CA LEU A 171 4.07 8.01 -2.91
C LEU A 171 4.75 7.31 -4.09
N TYR A 172 4.79 5.98 -4.03
CA TYR A 172 5.40 5.16 -5.05
C TYR A 172 4.43 4.07 -5.47
N ILE A 173 4.36 3.75 -6.75
CA ILE A 173 3.71 2.52 -7.21
C ILE A 173 4.77 1.43 -7.29
N VAL A 174 4.46 0.27 -6.72
CA VAL A 174 5.30 -0.93 -6.82
C VAL A 174 4.55 -2.03 -7.56
N GLY A 175 5.07 -2.38 -8.74
CA GLY A 175 4.67 -3.55 -9.52
C GLY A 175 5.47 -4.78 -9.11
N LEU A 176 4.79 -5.91 -8.96
CA LEU A 176 5.33 -7.20 -8.53
C LEU A 176 5.08 -8.26 -9.62
N ASP A 177 5.53 -9.50 -9.39
CA ASP A 177 5.37 -10.62 -10.35
C ASP A 177 3.92 -10.81 -10.81
N SER A 178 2.95 -10.69 -9.89
CA SER A 178 1.53 -10.91 -10.16
C SER A 178 0.62 -9.94 -9.39
N HIS A 179 1.18 -8.84 -8.90
CA HIS A 179 0.47 -7.92 -8.01
C HIS A 179 0.97 -6.48 -8.15
N VAL A 180 0.22 -5.52 -7.60
CA VAL A 180 0.59 -4.10 -7.58
C VAL A 180 0.06 -3.46 -6.31
N GLY A 181 0.81 -2.51 -5.77
CA GLY A 181 0.42 -1.71 -4.62
C GLY A 181 1.12 -0.37 -4.62
N TYR A 182 0.89 0.40 -3.57
CA TYR A 182 1.67 1.59 -3.26
C TYR A 182 2.71 1.28 -2.18
N ILE A 183 3.85 1.96 -2.23
CA ILE A 183 4.66 2.23 -1.05
C ILE A 183 4.39 3.68 -0.67
N TYR A 184 3.82 3.90 0.51
CA TYR A 184 3.56 5.22 1.07
C TYR A 184 4.67 5.53 2.07
N TYR A 185 5.49 6.54 1.78
CA TYR A 185 6.62 6.92 2.61
C TYR A 185 6.45 8.36 3.12
N ILE A 186 6.18 8.51 4.43
CA ILE A 186 5.98 9.80 5.08
C ILE A 186 6.38 9.72 6.56
N ASN A 187 6.94 10.80 7.11
CA ASN A 187 7.41 10.91 8.49
C ASN A 187 8.36 9.76 8.88
N ASP A 188 9.32 9.47 8.00
CA ASP A 188 10.28 8.35 8.13
C ASP A 188 9.63 6.95 8.27
N LYS A 189 8.34 6.81 7.90
CA LYS A 189 7.60 5.54 7.94
C LYS A 189 7.17 5.11 6.55
N MET A 190 7.51 3.87 6.20
CA MET A 190 7.07 3.25 4.95
C MET A 190 6.00 2.20 5.22
N SER A 191 4.92 2.22 4.44
CA SER A 191 3.90 1.18 4.43
C SER A 191 3.61 0.68 3.02
N PHE A 192 3.24 -0.59 2.92
CA PHE A 192 2.74 -1.21 1.70
C PHE A 192 1.21 -1.16 1.71
N VAL A 193 0.64 -0.32 0.84
CA VAL A 193 -0.80 -0.11 0.73
C VAL A 193 -1.32 -0.80 -0.52
N HIS A 194 -2.18 -1.81 -0.38
CA HIS A 194 -2.62 -2.62 -1.52
C HIS A 194 -3.95 -3.32 -1.28
N ALA A 195 -4.61 -3.73 -2.37
CA ALA A 195 -5.73 -4.67 -2.33
C ALA A 195 -5.20 -6.11 -2.14
N ASN A 196 -5.36 -6.68 -0.95
CA ASN A 196 -4.62 -7.86 -0.53
C ASN A 196 -5.25 -9.18 -1.02
N TYR A 197 -4.60 -9.85 -1.99
CA TYR A 197 -5.02 -11.16 -2.48
C TYR A 197 -4.61 -12.34 -1.57
N TYR A 198 -3.65 -12.16 -0.66
CA TYR A 198 -3.35 -13.17 0.38
C TYR A 198 -4.44 -13.21 1.45
N LYS A 199 -5.08 -12.08 1.73
CA LYS A 199 -6.18 -11.94 2.70
C LYS A 199 -7.42 -11.32 2.04
N PRO A 200 -8.06 -12.02 1.08
CA PRO A 200 -9.05 -11.41 0.19
C PRO A 200 -10.30 -10.86 0.90
N LYS A 201 -10.70 -11.45 2.04
CA LYS A 201 -11.83 -10.96 2.85
C LYS A 201 -11.53 -9.67 3.60
N ILE A 202 -10.27 -9.44 4.00
CA ILE A 202 -9.85 -8.16 4.58
C ILE A 202 -9.65 -7.14 3.45
N GLY A 203 -9.05 -7.60 2.34
CA GLY A 203 -8.96 -6.83 1.11
C GLY A 203 -7.96 -5.68 1.21
N VAL A 204 -8.37 -4.45 0.90
CA VAL A 204 -7.46 -3.29 0.93
C VAL A 204 -6.96 -3.04 2.34
N MET A 205 -5.65 -2.87 2.49
CA MET A 205 -4.99 -2.60 3.77
C MET A 205 -3.65 -1.89 3.59
N SER A 206 -3.07 -1.50 4.73
CA SER A 206 -1.69 -1.02 4.88
C SER A 206 -0.94 -1.96 5.80
N GLU A 207 0.26 -2.37 5.41
CA GLU A 207 1.12 -3.25 6.23
C GLU A 207 2.61 -2.90 6.08
N PRO A 208 3.49 -3.34 7.00
CA PRO A 208 4.93 -3.12 6.87
C PRO A 208 5.52 -3.72 5.59
N LEU A 209 6.63 -3.14 5.10
CA LEU A 209 7.30 -3.62 3.87
C LEU A 209 7.89 -5.02 4.05
N ILE A 210 8.32 -5.35 5.27
CA ILE A 210 8.87 -6.66 5.64
C ILE A 210 7.78 -7.43 6.38
N GLY A 211 7.52 -8.64 5.93
CA GLY A 211 6.52 -9.52 6.54
C GLY A 211 6.12 -10.63 5.59
N ARG A 212 5.05 -11.35 5.94
CA ARG A 212 4.43 -12.32 5.04
C ARG A 212 3.43 -11.62 4.13
N ASN A 213 3.93 -10.98 3.08
CA ASN A 213 3.12 -10.22 2.14
C ASN A 213 3.68 -10.28 0.71
N PRO A 214 2.84 -9.93 -0.30
CA PRO A 214 3.23 -10.05 -1.69
C PRO A 214 4.48 -9.24 -2.06
N LEU A 215 4.69 -8.09 -1.42
CA LEU A 215 5.88 -7.27 -1.65
C LEU A 215 7.14 -8.04 -1.24
N ASN A 216 7.20 -8.59 -0.02
CA ASN A 216 8.36 -9.31 0.47
C ASN A 216 8.61 -10.61 -0.32
N ASP A 217 7.55 -11.33 -0.71
CA ASP A 217 7.64 -12.63 -1.39
C ASP A 217 7.98 -12.52 -2.90
N SER A 218 7.77 -11.35 -3.50
CA SER A 218 7.99 -11.14 -4.93
C SER A 218 9.47 -11.17 -5.32
N LYS A 219 9.79 -11.85 -6.43
CA LYS A 219 11.13 -11.96 -7.00
C LYS A 219 11.45 -10.83 -7.98
N TYR A 220 10.44 -10.16 -8.54
CA TYR A 220 10.62 -9.03 -9.44
C TYR A 220 9.79 -7.83 -8.98
N LYS A 221 10.46 -6.69 -8.78
CA LYS A 221 9.83 -5.45 -8.31
C LYS A 221 10.17 -4.31 -9.26
N VAL A 222 9.17 -3.55 -9.67
CA VAL A 222 9.32 -2.30 -10.41
C VAL A 222 8.73 -1.19 -9.57
N ILE A 223 9.53 -0.19 -9.22
CA ILE A 223 9.11 0.91 -8.35
C ILE A 223 9.22 2.20 -9.14
N GLY A 224 8.15 2.98 -9.17
CA GLY A 224 8.13 4.34 -9.72
C GLY A 224 7.58 5.34 -8.71
N LYS A 225 8.27 6.47 -8.54
CA LYS A 225 7.78 7.58 -7.71
C LYS A 225 6.69 8.32 -8.48
N VAL A 226 5.50 8.42 -7.89
CA VAL A 226 4.40 9.21 -8.48
C VAL A 226 4.41 10.63 -7.93
N PHE A 227 3.57 11.48 -8.52
CA PHE A 227 3.53 12.91 -8.23
C PHE A 227 4.86 13.59 -8.52
N ASP A 228 5.58 13.15 -9.56
CA ASP A 228 6.67 13.96 -10.10
C ASP A 228 6.14 15.30 -10.67
N LYS A 229 7.04 16.23 -10.96
CA LYS A 229 6.67 17.59 -11.36
C LYS A 229 5.74 17.61 -12.57
N ASP A 230 5.98 16.74 -13.54
CA ASP A 230 5.19 16.70 -14.77
C ASP A 230 3.82 16.07 -14.54
N MET A 231 3.74 15.00 -13.75
CA MET A 231 2.48 14.39 -13.35
C MET A 231 1.59 15.38 -12.59
N VAL A 232 2.15 16.13 -11.64
CA VAL A 232 1.39 17.14 -10.87
C VAL A 232 1.03 18.36 -11.73
N ARG A 233 1.90 18.80 -12.63
CA ARG A 233 1.53 19.85 -13.60
C ARG A 233 0.33 19.41 -14.46
N ASN A 234 0.34 18.17 -14.96
CA ASN A 234 -0.76 17.61 -15.72
C ASN A 234 -2.05 17.53 -14.88
N TRP A 235 -1.94 17.20 -13.60
CA TRP A 235 -3.08 17.22 -12.66
C TRP A 235 -3.65 18.63 -12.50
N ILE A 236 -2.81 19.63 -12.19
CA ILE A 236 -3.22 21.04 -12.08
C ILE A 236 -3.97 21.49 -13.33
N LEU A 237 -3.43 21.15 -14.50
CA LEU A 237 -3.99 21.54 -15.80
C LEU A 237 -5.10 20.60 -16.31
N ASN A 238 -5.41 19.51 -15.58
CA ASN A 238 -6.34 18.44 -15.99
C ASN A 238 -6.06 17.90 -17.40
N ILE A 239 -4.78 17.71 -17.72
CA ILE A 239 -4.36 17.14 -19.00
C ILE A 239 -4.71 15.65 -19.01
N PRO A 240 -5.47 15.16 -20.01
CA PRO A 240 -5.79 13.75 -20.15
C PRO A 240 -4.54 12.92 -20.46
N TYR A 241 -4.39 11.79 -19.79
CA TYR A 241 -3.42 10.78 -20.18
C TYR A 241 -3.93 10.01 -21.39
N SER A 242 -3.03 9.80 -22.36
CA SER A 242 -3.31 8.91 -23.48
C SER A 242 -3.27 7.45 -23.05
N ASP A 243 -4.13 6.66 -23.69
CA ASP A 243 -4.19 5.22 -23.51
C ASP A 243 -2.83 4.55 -23.74
#